data_AF-A0A7Y3G129-F1
#
_entry.id   AF-A0A7Y3G129-F1
#
_cell.length_a   1.000
_cell.length_b   1.000
_cell.length_c   1.000
_cell.angle_alpha   90.00
_cell.angle_beta   90.00
_cell.angle_gamma   90.00
#
_symmetry.space_group_name_H-M   'P 1'
#
loop_
_entity.id
_entity.type
_entity.pdbx_description
1 polymer ?
#
loop_
_entity_poly.entity_id
_entity_poly.type
_entity_poly.pdbx_seq_one_letter_code
_entity_poly.pdbx_strand_id
1 'polypeptide(L)' 'MLDPTTGWPVPDAPRSITIAVDTCVEAGMISTLALLRGAEAENFLAAQDVVSWCRR' A
#
# COMPACT_ATOMS: atom_id res chain seq x y z
N MET A 1 -9.77 0.21 4.43
CA MET A 1 -9.16 1.55 4.30
C MET A 1 -10.17 2.49 3.65
N LEU A 2 -10.19 3.77 4.04
CA LEU A 2 -11.06 4.78 3.42
C LEU A 2 -10.25 5.67 2.47
N ASP A 3 -10.81 5.95 1.31
CA ASP A 3 -10.27 6.92 0.36
C ASP A 3 -10.60 8.34 0.88
N PRO A 4 -9.59 9.18 1.15
CA PRO A 4 -9.81 10.52 1.70
C PRO A 4 -10.49 11.48 0.71
N THR A 5 -10.48 11.20 -0.60
CA THR A 5 -11.08 12.06 -1.62
C THR A 5 -12.59 11.82 -1.78
N THR A 6 -13.03 10.58 -1.55
CA THR A 6 -14.44 10.19 -1.73
C THR A 6 -15.17 9.91 -0.42
N GLY A 7 -14.43 9.61 0.66
CA GLY A 7 -14.97 9.18 1.94
C GLY A 7 -15.46 7.72 1.98
N TRP A 8 -15.28 6.96 0.90
CA TRP A 8 -15.72 5.58 0.78
C TRP A 8 -14.56 4.57 0.89
N PRO A 9 -14.83 3.28 1.19
CA PRO A 9 -13.81 2.25 1.18
C PRO A 9 -13.05 2.18 -0.14
N VAL A 10 -11.73 2.06 -0.07
CA VAL A 10 -10.89 1.85 -1.26
C VAL A 10 -11.23 0.49 -1.89
N PRO A 11 -11.67 0.44 -3.16
CA PRO A 11 -12.02 -0.81 -3.82
C PRO A 11 -10.76 -1.65 -4.08
N ASP A 12 -10.91 -2.97 -3.96
CA ASP A 12 -9.87 -3.97 -4.25
C ASP A 12 -8.53 -3.74 -3.55
N ALA A 13 -8.56 -3.05 -2.41
CA ALA A 13 -7.39 -2.84 -1.57
C ALA A 13 -6.88 -4.18 -1.00
N PRO A 14 -5.55 -4.39 -0.94
CA PRO A 14 -4.98 -5.56 -0.30
C PRO A 14 -5.45 -5.72 1.15
N ARG A 15 -5.63 -6.96 1.61
CA ARG A 15 -5.92 -7.28 3.01
C ARG A 15 -4.74 -6.99 3.92
N SER A 16 -3.52 -7.22 3.45
CA SER A 16 -2.32 -6.83 4.16
C SER A 16 -1.14 -6.61 3.22
N ILE A 17 -0.23 -5.72 3.64
CA ILE A 17 1.03 -5.43 2.97
C ILE A 17 2.12 -5.49 4.02
N THR A 18 3.25 -6.10 3.66
CA THR A 18 4.47 -6.10 4.47
C THR A 18 5.59 -5.53 3.62
N ILE A 19 6.38 -4.63 4.19
CA ILE A 19 7.45 -3.91 3.49
C ILE A 19 8.70 -4.01 4.35
N ALA A 20 9.83 -4.34 3.72
CA ALA A 20 11.14 -4.34 4.36
C ALA A 20 11.99 -3.20 3.80
N VAL A 21 12.20 -2.18 4.62
CA VAL A 21 13.01 -0.97 4.35
C VAL A 21 13.72 -0.54 5.63
N ASP A 22 14.66 0.39 5.51
CA ASP A 22 15.58 0.78 6.59
C ASP A 22 14.89 1.48 7.78
N THR A 23 13.74 2.13 7.56
CA THR A 23 13.03 2.85 8.61
C THR A 23 11.55 2.46 8.71
N CYS A 24 11.03 2.40 9.93
CA CYS A 24 9.61 2.11 10.16
C CYS A 24 8.67 3.21 9.64
N VAL A 25 9.16 4.45 9.59
CA VAL A 25 8.41 5.60 9.07
C VAL A 25 8.19 5.45 7.56
N GLU A 26 9.25 5.11 6.83
CA GLU A 26 9.16 4.82 5.40
C GLU A 26 8.27 3.61 5.14
N ALA A 27 8.45 2.52 5.89
CA ALA A 27 7.59 1.34 5.79
C ALA A 27 6.10 1.69 5.97
N GLY A 28 5.78 2.50 6.99
CA GLY A 28 4.42 2.95 7.27
C GLY A 28 3.85 3.86 6.17
N MET A 29 4.66 4.79 5.66
CA MET A 29 4.27 5.69 4.58
C MET A 29 3.97 4.91 3.30
N ILE A 30 4.89 4.06 2.84
CA ILE A 30 4.71 3.26 1.63
C ILE A 30 3.52 2.30 1.79
N SER A 31 3.36 1.65 2.94
CA SER A 31 2.22 0.75 3.19
C SER A 31 0.89 1.47 3.09
N THR A 32 0.78 2.66 3.67
CA THR A 32 -0.45 3.47 3.63
C THR A 32 -0.74 3.90 2.20
N LEU A 33 0.25 4.43 1.49
CA LEU A 33 0.08 4.85 0.10
C LEU A 33 -0.29 3.69 -0.81
N ALA A 34 0.34 2.52 -0.64
CA ALA A 34 0.03 1.32 -1.41
C ALA A 34 -1.42 0.85 -1.20
N LEU A 35 -1.90 0.84 0.05
CA LEU A 35 -3.29 0.47 0.34
C LEU A 35 -4.30 1.45 -0.30
N LEU A 36 -3.96 2.74 -0.42
CA LEU A 36 -4.81 3.73 -1.12
C LEU A 36 -4.87 3.50 -2.63
N ARG A 37 -3.90 2.79 -3.23
CA ARG A 37 -3.92 2.46 -4.65
C ARG A 37 -4.88 1.34 -5.01
N GLY A 38 -5.48 0.66 -4.03
CA GLY A 38 -6.49 -0.36 -4.29
C GLY A 38 -5.94 -1.47 -5.19
N ALA A 39 -6.58 -1.68 -6.34
CA ALA A 39 -6.15 -2.65 -7.34
C ALA A 39 -4.72 -2.44 -7.88
N GLU A 40 -4.20 -1.22 -7.83
CA GLU A 40 -2.86 -0.86 -8.32
C GLU A 40 -1.76 -0.95 -7.25
N ALA A 41 -2.07 -1.45 -6.05
CA ALA A 41 -1.11 -1.52 -4.95
C ALA A 41 0.19 -2.25 -5.31
N GLU A 42 0.10 -3.38 -6.02
CA GLU A 42 1.27 -4.18 -6.41
C GLU A 42 2.13 -3.45 -7.44
N ASN A 43 1.53 -2.74 -8.39
CA ASN A 43 2.25 -1.92 -9.38
C ASN A 43 2.98 -0.76 -8.69
N PHE A 44 2.32 -0.11 -7.73
CA PHE A 44 2.92 0.95 -6.94
C PHE A 44 4.12 0.44 -6.14
N LEU A 45 3.99 -0.71 -5.47
CA LEU A 45 5.06 -1.32 -4.69
C LEU A 45 6.26 -1.72 -5.57
N ALA A 46 6.01 -2.29 -6.75
CA ALA A 46 7.06 -2.61 -7.73
C ALA A 46 7.83 -1.36 -8.18
N ALA A 47 7.14 -0.22 -8.31
CA ALA A 47 7.76 1.05 -8.69
C ALA A 47 8.59 1.70 -7.57
N GLN A 48 8.43 1.29 -6.30
CA GLN A 48 9.24 1.83 -5.20
C GLN A 48 10.61 1.14 -5.08
N ASP A 49 10.87 0.06 -5.82
CA ASP A 49 12.12 -0.73 -5.74
C ASP A 49 12.43 -1.25 -4.33
N VAL A 50 11.39 -1.66 -3.60
CA VAL A 50 11.49 -2.19 -2.23
C VAL A 50 11.05 -3.65 -2.14
N VAL A 51 11.65 -4.38 -1.21
CA VAL A 51 11.19 -5.73 -0.87
C VAL A 51 9.82 -5.63 -0.19
N SER A 52 8.81 -6.20 -0.83
CA SER A 52 7.44 -6.13 -0.36
C SER A 52 6.67 -7.43 -0.61
N TRP A 53 5.66 -7.66 0.23
CA TRP A 53 4.72 -8.77 0.11
C TRP A 53 3.30 -8.22 0.20
N CYS A 54 2.49 -8.50 -0.82
CA CYS A 54 1.09 -8.11 -0.91
C CYS A 54 0.19 -9.35 -0.72
N ARG A 55 -0.81 -9.26 0.16
CA ARG A 55 -1.86 -10.27 0.32
C ARG A 55 -3.22 -9.64 0.00
N ARG A 56 -3.84 -10.13 -1.06
CA ARG A 56 -5.18 -9.73 -1.49
C ARG A 56 -6.22 -10.65 -0.88
#